data_AF-A0A386WRP8-F1
#
_entry.id   AF-A0A386WRP8-F1
#
_cell.length_a   1.000
_cell.length_b   1.000
_cell.length_c   1.000
_cell.angle_alpha   90.00
_cell.angle_beta   90.00
_cell.angle_gamma   90.00
#
_symmetry.space_group_name_H-M   'P 1'
#
loop_
_entity.id
_entity.type
_entity.pdbx_description
1 polymer ?
#
loop_
_entity_poly.entity_id
_entity_poly.type
_entity_poly.pdbx_seq_one_letter_code
_entity_poly.pdbx_strand_id
1 'polypeptide(L)'
;MTLPDPIAQLPDALANTDPVERAKALSQALDAIPTLQRTLATARADIVNELKQGRTWDQVGELLGLHPARASQIARGVSGGTKRRPATD
;
A
#
# COMPACT_ATOMS: atom_id res chain seq x y z
N MET A 1 -11.67 -2.40 -5.16
CA MET A 1 -10.79 -3.10 -4.20
C MET A 1 -11.53 -3.21 -2.87
N THR A 2 -11.60 -4.40 -2.28
CA THR A 2 -12.18 -4.62 -0.94
C THR A 2 -11.08 -4.57 0.10
N LEU A 3 -11.39 -4.08 1.31
CA LEU A 3 -10.47 -4.16 2.44
C LEU A 3 -10.41 -5.61 2.95
N PRO A 4 -9.24 -6.11 3.40
CA PRO A 4 -9.17 -7.40 4.07
C PRO A 4 -10.09 -7.44 5.28
N ASP A 5 -10.83 -8.54 5.45
CA ASP A 5 -11.76 -8.77 6.56
C ASP A 5 -11.23 -8.37 7.94
N PRO A 6 -10.01 -8.75 8.37
CA PRO A 6 -9.52 -8.38 9.70
C PRO A 6 -9.30 -6.88 9.88
N ILE A 7 -9.08 -6.12 8.80
CA ILE A 7 -8.95 -4.66 8.85
C ILE A 7 -10.35 -4.02 8.80
N ALA A 8 -11.26 -4.56 7.99
CA ALA A 8 -12.62 -4.04 7.87
C ALA A 8 -13.43 -4.17 9.17
N GLN A 9 -13.22 -5.25 9.92
CA GLN A 9 -13.95 -5.56 11.17
C GLN A 9 -13.27 -5.01 12.43
N LEU A 10 -12.12 -4.33 12.29
CA LEU A 10 -11.33 -3.88 13.43
C LEU A 10 -12.09 -2.92 14.37
N PRO A 11 -12.90 -1.95 13.90
CA PRO A 11 -13.66 -1.07 14.79
C PRO A 11 -14.59 -1.84 15.74
N ASP A 12 -15.29 -2.84 15.23
CA ASP A 12 -16.21 -3.68 16.00
C ASP A 12 -15.45 -4.59 16.97
N ALA A 13 -14.33 -5.17 16.51
CA ALA A 13 -13.49 -6.02 17.35
C ALA A 13 -12.86 -5.25 18.52
N LEU A 14 -12.51 -3.97 18.33
CA LEU A 14 -11.97 -3.11 19.38
C LEU A 14 -13.02 -2.64 20.40
N ALA A 15 -14.32 -2.73 20.07
CA ALA A 15 -15.40 -2.45 21.00
C ALA A 15 -15.61 -3.59 22.04
N ASN A 16 -14.98 -4.75 21.85
CA ASN A 16 -15.03 -5.85 22.81
C ASN A 16 -14.42 -5.45 24.16
N THR A 17 -15.06 -5.83 25.27
CA THR A 17 -14.57 -5.55 26.63
C THR A 17 -13.36 -6.42 27.02
N ASP A 18 -13.22 -7.62 26.42
CA ASP A 18 -12.11 -8.53 26.69
C ASP A 18 -10.79 -8.03 26.04
N PRO A 19 -9.74 -7.74 26.83
CA PRO A 19 -8.44 -7.34 26.30
C PRO A 19 -7.77 -8.41 25.42
N VAL A 20 -8.02 -9.69 25.67
CA VAL A 20 -7.44 -10.79 24.88
C VAL A 20 -8.00 -10.78 23.46
N GLU A 21 -9.31 -10.61 23.32
CA GLU A 21 -9.96 -10.55 22.00
C GLU A 21 -9.54 -9.31 21.21
N ARG A 22 -9.40 -8.15 21.87
CA ARG A 22 -8.86 -6.94 21.22
C ARG A 22 -7.43 -7.14 20.72
N ALA A 23 -6.58 -7.80 21.52
CA ALA A 23 -5.19 -8.07 21.13
C ALA A 23 -5.12 -9.02 19.91
N LYS A 24 -5.92 -10.09 19.88
CA LYS A 24 -5.99 -11.01 18.74
C LYS A 24 -6.44 -10.30 17.46
N ALA A 25 -7.48 -9.46 17.55
CA ALA A 25 -7.99 -8.71 16.41
C ALA A 25 -6.92 -7.75 15.84
N LEU A 26 -6.17 -7.07 16.70
CA LEU A 26 -5.05 -6.23 16.28
C LEU A 26 -3.95 -7.05 15.60
N SER A 27 -3.57 -8.21 16.15
CA SER A 27 -2.58 -9.09 15.51
C SER A 27 -3.01 -9.50 14.11
N GLN A 28 -4.26 -9.95 13.95
CA GLN A 28 -4.81 -10.33 12.64
C GLN A 28 -4.84 -9.16 11.65
N ALA A 29 -5.21 -7.96 12.11
CA ALA A 29 -5.20 -6.77 11.27
C ALA A 29 -3.78 -6.41 10.83
N LEU A 30 -2.81 -6.46 11.75
CA LEU A 30 -1.39 -6.21 11.46
C LEU A 30 -0.84 -7.21 10.44
N ASP A 31 -1.18 -8.49 10.57
CA ASP A 31 -0.76 -9.54 9.63
C ASP A 31 -1.34 -9.34 8.21
N ALA A 32 -2.50 -8.69 8.10
CA ALA A 32 -3.13 -8.38 6.82
C ALA A 32 -2.55 -7.12 6.14
N ILE A 33 -1.85 -6.24 6.86
CA ILE A 33 -1.30 -4.99 6.32
C ILE A 33 -0.35 -5.22 5.12
N PRO A 34 0.63 -6.15 5.16
CA PRO A 34 1.54 -6.37 4.02
C PRO A 34 0.82 -6.78 2.74
N THR A 35 -0.30 -7.50 2.86
CA THR A 35 -1.14 -7.86 1.71
C THR A 35 -1.90 -6.65 1.21
N LEU A 36 -2.56 -5.90 2.10
CA LEU A 36 -3.24 -4.65 1.75
C LEU A 36 -2.30 -3.64 1.08
N GLN A 37 -1.09 -3.46 1.61
CA GLN A 37 -0.08 -2.57 1.04
C GLN A 37 0.30 -2.98 -0.39
N ARG A 38 0.47 -4.29 -0.65
CA ARG A 38 0.75 -4.80 -2.00
C ARG A 38 -0.42 -4.52 -2.95
N THR A 39 -1.64 -4.83 -2.54
CA THR A 39 -2.84 -4.59 -3.36
C THR A 39 -3.03 -3.11 -3.67
N LEU A 40 -2.85 -2.22 -2.67
CA LEU A 40 -2.90 -0.77 -2.85
C LEU A 40 -1.80 -0.26 -3.78
N ALA A 41 -0.58 -0.81 -3.66
CA ALA A 41 0.52 -0.43 -4.53
C ALA A 41 0.24 -0.79 -6.00
N THR A 42 -0.30 -1.98 -6.25
CA THR A 42 -0.74 -2.41 -7.58
C THR A 42 -1.85 -1.52 -8.12
N ALA A 43 -2.92 -1.32 -7.37
CA ALA A 43 -4.04 -0.47 -7.80
C ALA A 43 -3.57 0.98 -8.10
N ARG A 44 -2.67 1.51 -7.28
CA ARG A 44 -2.05 2.82 -7.53
C ARG A 44 -1.21 2.82 -8.80
N ALA A 45 -0.44 1.77 -9.08
CA ALA A 45 0.35 1.66 -10.31
C ALA A 45 -0.56 1.66 -11.54
N ASP A 46 -1.68 0.93 -11.49
CA ASP A 46 -2.66 0.88 -12.58
C ASP A 46 -3.24 2.27 -12.88
N ILE A 47 -3.70 2.98 -11.84
CA ILE A 47 -4.22 4.35 -11.97
C ILE A 47 -3.16 5.30 -12.56
N VAL A 48 -1.91 5.19 -12.12
CA VAL A 48 -0.83 6.04 -12.67
C VAL A 48 -0.54 5.70 -14.14
N ASN A 49 -0.65 4.42 -14.54
CA ASN A 49 -0.52 4.01 -15.93
C ASN A 49 -1.68 4.53 -16.79
N GLU A 50 -2.91 4.54 -16.29
CA GLU A 50 -4.06 5.16 -16.96
C GLU A 50 -3.82 6.66 -17.20
N LEU A 51 -3.37 7.39 -16.17
CA LEU A 51 -3.03 8.81 -16.31
C LEU A 51 -1.95 9.06 -17.38
N LYS A 52 -0.98 8.15 -17.48
CA LYS A 52 0.14 8.25 -18.41
C LYS A 52 -0.26 8.10 -19.89
N GLN A 53 -1.38 7.46 -20.22
CA GLN A 53 -1.77 7.20 -21.62
C GLN A 53 -2.02 8.48 -22.42
N GLY A 54 -2.35 9.60 -21.77
CA GLY A 54 -2.58 10.89 -22.43
C GLY A 54 -1.67 12.03 -21.97
N ARG A 55 -0.63 11.73 -21.17
CA ARG A 55 0.17 12.75 -20.46
C ARG A 55 1.66 12.42 -20.44
N THR A 56 2.51 13.42 -20.24
CA THR A 56 3.93 13.22 -19.90
C THR A 56 4.09 12.86 -18.42
N TRP A 57 5.24 12.31 -18.04
CA TRP A 57 5.53 12.06 -16.62
C TRP A 57 5.57 13.35 -15.80
N ASP A 58 5.91 14.49 -16.41
CA ASP A 58 5.89 15.79 -15.73
C ASP A 58 4.48 16.20 -15.36
N GLN A 59 3.55 16.11 -16.33
CA GLN A 59 2.13 16.41 -16.09
C GLN A 59 1.51 15.45 -15.07
N VAL A 60 1.84 14.15 -15.14
CA VAL A 60 1.36 13.17 -14.15
C VAL A 60 1.94 13.48 -12.76
N GLY A 61 3.21 13.86 -12.69
CA GLY A 61 3.86 14.29 -11.45
C GLY A 61 3.16 15.50 -10.84
N GLU A 62 2.94 16.55 -11.63
CA GLU A 62 2.23 17.76 -11.23
C GLU A 62 0.83 17.46 -10.69
N LEU A 63 0.03 16.68 -11.42
CA LEU A 63 -1.33 16.30 -11.02
C LEU A 63 -1.39 15.53 -9.70
N LEU A 64 -0.35 14.73 -9.40
CA LEU A 64 -0.28 13.91 -8.19
C LEU A 64 0.50 14.57 -7.05
N GLY A 65 1.07 15.76 -7.26
CA GLY A 65 1.97 16.41 -6.30
C GLY A 65 3.27 15.61 -6.07
N LEU A 66 3.77 14.93 -7.11
CA LEU A 66 4.95 14.07 -7.06
C LEU A 66 6.01 14.52 -8.07
N HIS A 67 7.27 14.22 -7.79
CA HIS A 67 8.31 14.35 -8.81
C HIS A 67 8.03 13.39 -9.99
N PRO A 68 8.28 13.80 -11.26
CA PRO A 68 8.03 12.97 -12.45
C PRO A 68 8.65 11.58 -12.38
N ALA A 69 9.91 11.51 -11.91
CA ALA A 69 10.61 10.24 -11.69
C ALA A 69 9.89 9.32 -10.69
N ARG A 70 9.25 9.88 -9.65
CA ARG A 70 8.50 9.10 -8.67
C ARG A 70 7.22 8.54 -9.28
N ALA A 71 6.50 9.33 -10.09
CA ALA A 71 5.35 8.86 -10.85
C ALA A 71 5.73 7.66 -11.75
N SER A 72 6.86 7.76 -12.47
CA SER A 72 7.36 6.64 -13.28
C SER A 72 7.73 5.41 -12.46
N GLN A 73 8.30 5.55 -11.26
CA GLN A 73 8.62 4.40 -10.40
C GLN A 73 7.37 3.69 -9.90
N ILE A 74 6.35 4.46 -9.51
CA ILE A 74 5.06 3.92 -9.06
C ILE A 74 4.38 3.14 -10.18
N ALA A 75 4.36 3.70 -11.40
CA ALA A 75 3.80 3.04 -12.58
C ALA A 75 4.44 1.67 -12.86
N ARG A 76 5.73 1.51 -12.53
CA ARG A 76 6.50 0.27 -12.67
C ARG A 76 6.37 -0.68 -11.46
N GLY A 77 5.59 -0.31 -10.44
CA GLY A 77 5.49 -1.07 -9.19
C GLY A 77 6.75 -1.03 -8.33
N VAL A 78 7.70 -0.12 -8.62
CA VAL A 78 8.96 -0.02 -7.87
C VAL A 78 8.74 0.82 -6.61
N SER A 79 8.57 0.10 -5.50
CA SER A 79 8.70 0.66 -4.15
C SER A 79 10.15 0.46 -3.68
N GLY A 80 10.79 1.50 -3.15
CA GLY A 80 12.24 1.53 -2.84
C GLY A 80 12.69 0.62 -1.69
N GLY A 81 12.02 -0.50 -1.44
CA GLY A 81 12.22 -1.37 -0.27
C GLY A 81 13.32 -2.42 -0.41
N THR A 82 13.74 -2.79 -1.62
CA THR A 82 14.75 -3.86 -1.78
C THR A 82 16.16 -3.31 -1.85
N LYS A 83 16.62 -2.62 -0.80
CA LYS A 83 18.06 -2.64 -0.50
C LYS A 83 18.37 -4.06 -0.04
N ARG A 84 18.80 -4.92 -0.97
CA ARG A 84 19.52 -6.15 -0.62
C ARG A 84 20.70 -5.70 0.25
N ARG A 85 20.67 -5.93 1.56
CA ARG A 85 21.89 -5.80 2.37
C ARG A 85 22.86 -6.86 1.83
N PRO A 86 24.08 -6.51 1.41
CA PRO A 86 25.07 -7.54 1.12
C PRO A 86 25.28 -8.33 2.40
N ALA A 87 25.21 -9.67 2.30
CA ALA A 87 25.65 -10.53 3.37
C ALA A 87 27.13 -10.22 3.62
N THR A 88 27.44 -9.70 4.81
CA THR A 88 28.82 -9.62 5.29
C THR A 88 29.12 -10.98 5.91
N ASP A 89 30.13 -11.65 5.35
CA ASP A 89 30.77 -12.87 5.86
C ASP A 89 31.44 -12.59 7.22
#